data_AF-A0A066VEP2-F1
#
_entry.id   AF-A0A066VEP2-F1
#
_cell.length_a   1.000
_cell.length_b   1.000
_cell.length_c   1.000
_cell.angle_alpha   90.00
_cell.angle_beta   90.00
_cell.angle_gamma   90.00
#
_symmetry.space_group_name_H-M   'P 1'
#
loop_
_entity.id
_entity.type
_entity.pdbx_description
1 polymer ?
#
loop_
_entity_poly.entity_id
_entity_poly.type
_entity_poly.pdbx_seq_one_letter_code
_entity_poly.pdbx_strand_id
1 'polypeptide(L)'
;MGSPSRIREVWAENFEQEMTVLRASIDHYPYVAMDTEFPGIVARPIGTFKGSSDYHYQTLRCNVDLLRLIQLGLTICDADGNLPPPGQACTWQFNFRFSINDDMCAPDSLELLTKAGLDFDRHEQMGIDVEHFGELLITSGLALFDDVKWVSFHSGYDFGYLLKVVTASPLPPTESEFFELLRVWFPCIYDIKYLMRSCKSLKGGLQDVADDLQVSRIGQQHQAGSDSLLTVSTFFKLRERYFDGKIDDRKYLGCLYGFTHSNGGAVQYTRASSSLRSRPTSTPSTDQFRTAFDAAPPPIPPNSSPFRANAPSNLPGLNALSKNMTNYSGSTPSGPHTPVAGQGKRLFGSTPIGSAGA
;
A
#
# COMPACT_ATOMS: atom_id res chain seq x y z
N MET A 1 21.44 -3.48 25.79
CA MET A 1 20.98 -3.29 24.39
C MET A 1 19.47 -3.31 24.43
N GLY A 2 18.80 -2.24 23.98
CA GLY A 2 17.34 -2.18 23.99
C GLY A 2 16.76 -3.29 23.10
N SER A 3 15.61 -3.84 23.47
CA SER A 3 14.86 -4.75 22.60
C SER A 3 14.60 -4.04 21.25
N PRO A 4 14.82 -4.70 20.11
CA PRO A 4 14.54 -4.11 18.81
C PRO A 4 13.11 -3.58 18.73
N SER A 5 12.93 -2.40 18.13
CA SER A 5 11.60 -1.87 17.83
C SER A 5 10.82 -2.86 16.94
N ARG A 6 9.49 -2.98 17.16
CA ARG A 6 8.61 -3.82 16.33
C ARG A 6 8.54 -3.33 14.88
N ILE A 7 8.57 -2.00 14.72
CA ILE A 7 8.67 -1.30 13.44
C ILE A 7 10.13 -0.93 13.24
N ARG A 8 10.76 -1.50 12.22
CA ARG A 8 12.15 -1.23 11.86
C ARG A 8 12.18 -0.17 10.78
N GLU A 9 12.86 0.93 11.08
CA GLU A 9 13.21 1.93 10.07
C GLU A 9 14.29 1.38 9.15
N VAL A 10 13.99 1.33 7.86
CA VAL A 10 14.90 0.87 6.82
C VAL A 10 15.27 2.06 5.93
N TRP A 11 16.57 2.29 5.84
CA TRP A 11 17.23 3.33 5.05
C TRP A 11 18.30 2.65 4.18
N ALA A 12 18.95 3.41 3.29
CA ALA A 12 19.96 2.84 2.39
C ALA A 12 21.06 2.05 3.13
N GLU A 13 21.46 2.49 4.33
CA GLU A 13 22.56 1.91 5.11
C GLU A 13 22.28 0.50 5.66
N ASN A 14 21.02 0.18 5.97
CA ASN A 14 20.61 -1.11 6.54
C ASN A 14 19.68 -1.91 5.63
N PHE A 15 19.42 -1.42 4.42
CA PHE A 15 18.44 -1.99 3.48
C PHE A 15 18.67 -3.48 3.20
N GLU A 16 19.87 -3.86 2.77
CA GLU A 16 20.19 -5.25 2.43
C GLU A 16 20.12 -6.20 3.63
N GLN A 17 20.55 -5.71 4.80
CA GLN A 17 20.49 -6.46 6.04
C GLN A 17 19.04 -6.78 6.39
N GLU A 18 18.17 -5.77 6.36
CA GLU A 18 16.76 -5.94 6.70
C GLU A 18 16.00 -6.77 5.66
N MET A 19 16.32 -6.62 4.37
CA MET A 19 15.80 -7.52 3.33
C MET A 19 16.20 -8.97 3.57
N THR A 20 17.39 -9.23 4.11
CA THR A 20 17.81 -10.59 4.47
C THR A 20 16.97 -11.17 5.60
N VAL A 21 16.65 -10.35 6.62
CA VAL A 21 15.78 -10.77 7.73
C VAL A 21 14.35 -11.02 7.25
N LEU A 22 13.80 -10.11 6.42
CA LEU A 22 12.46 -10.24 5.86
C LEU A 22 12.33 -11.51 5.01
N ARG A 23 13.30 -11.76 4.11
CA ARG A 23 13.35 -12.97 3.26
C ARG A 23 13.36 -14.26 4.08
N ALA A 24 14.15 -14.33 5.15
CA ALA A 24 14.20 -15.51 6.01
C ALA A 24 12.91 -15.75 6.82
N SER A 25 12.05 -14.73 6.93
CA SER A 25 10.83 -14.79 7.75
C SER A 25 9.59 -15.18 6.94
N ILE A 26 9.58 -14.96 5.62
CA ILE A 26 8.36 -15.09 4.80
C ILE A 26 7.80 -16.52 4.78
N ASP A 27 8.67 -17.54 4.83
CA ASP A 27 8.28 -18.96 4.87
C ASP A 27 7.44 -19.31 6.11
N HIS A 28 7.65 -18.60 7.22
CA HIS A 28 6.95 -18.82 8.49
C HIS A 28 5.76 -17.86 8.66
N TYR A 29 5.83 -16.68 8.04
CA TYR A 29 4.86 -15.60 8.17
C TYR A 29 4.39 -15.14 6.77
N PRO A 30 3.63 -15.97 6.04
CA PRO A 30 3.32 -15.74 4.62
C PRO A 30 2.23 -14.69 4.37
N TYR A 31 1.62 -14.12 5.42
CA TYR A 31 0.70 -12.99 5.26
C TYR A 31 1.48 -11.69 5.37
N VAL A 32 1.49 -10.91 4.29
CA VAL A 32 2.16 -9.61 4.20
C VAL A 32 1.08 -8.55 4.14
N ALA A 33 1.00 -7.68 5.15
CA ALA A 33 0.21 -6.46 5.05
C ALA A 33 1.07 -5.30 4.57
N MET A 34 0.48 -4.40 3.78
CA MET A 34 1.17 -3.26 3.23
C MET A 34 0.33 -2.00 3.21
N ASP A 35 1.06 -0.89 3.20
CA ASP A 35 0.55 0.46 2.99
C ASP A 35 1.69 1.31 2.40
N THR A 36 1.36 2.39 1.70
CA THR A 36 2.36 3.29 1.11
C THR A 36 2.08 4.75 1.42
N GLU A 37 3.16 5.54 1.57
CA GLU A 37 3.06 7.00 1.59
C GLU A 37 3.69 7.57 0.32
N PHE A 38 2.97 8.47 -0.32
CA PHE A 38 3.33 9.07 -1.59
C PHE A 38 2.79 10.50 -1.69
N PRO A 39 3.30 11.34 -2.61
CA PRO A 39 3.09 12.78 -2.58
C PRO A 39 1.73 13.22 -3.17
N GLY A 40 0.69 12.40 -2.98
CA GLY A 40 -0.68 12.70 -3.35
C GLY A 40 -0.99 12.58 -4.84
N ILE A 41 -1.85 13.47 -5.32
CA ILE A 41 -2.36 13.50 -6.70
C ILE A 41 -2.15 14.92 -7.23
N VAL A 42 -1.37 15.05 -8.30
CA VAL A 42 -1.04 16.34 -8.93
C VAL A 42 -1.68 16.52 -10.30
N ALA A 43 -2.15 15.43 -10.92
CA ALA A 43 -2.70 15.43 -12.27
C ALA A 43 -4.06 14.75 -12.36
N ARG A 44 -4.90 15.21 -13.29
CA ARG A 44 -6.12 14.53 -13.72
C ARG A 44 -6.04 14.28 -15.23
N PRO A 45 -6.36 13.07 -15.70
CA PRO A 45 -6.32 12.77 -17.12
C PRO A 45 -7.42 13.55 -17.85
N ILE A 46 -7.08 14.12 -19.01
CA ILE A 46 -8.03 14.83 -19.87
C ILE A 46 -8.42 13.90 -21.01
N GLY A 47 -9.72 13.70 -21.22
CA GLY A 47 -10.22 12.89 -22.33
C GLY A 47 -11.59 12.28 -22.07
N THR A 48 -11.98 11.36 -22.96
CA THR A 48 -13.19 10.55 -22.82
C THR A 48 -12.83 9.19 -22.21
N PHE A 49 -13.60 8.75 -21.22
CA PHE A 49 -13.36 7.51 -20.49
C PHE A 49 -14.53 6.55 -20.65
N LYS A 50 -14.25 5.24 -20.64
CA LYS A 50 -15.27 4.19 -20.81
C LYS A 50 -16.21 4.04 -19.62
N GLY A 51 -15.90 4.71 -18.50
CA GLY A 51 -16.70 4.73 -17.28
C GLY A 51 -15.91 5.30 -16.09
N SER A 52 -16.51 5.24 -14.90
CA SER A 52 -15.87 5.72 -13.66
C SER A 52 -14.61 4.93 -13.30
N SER A 53 -14.63 3.60 -13.49
CA SER A 53 -13.47 2.74 -13.21
C SER A 53 -12.29 3.07 -14.10
N ASP A 54 -12.52 3.23 -15.41
CA ASP A 54 -11.49 3.62 -16.38
C ASP A 54 -10.92 5.01 -16.02
N TYR A 55 -11.77 5.98 -15.65
CA TYR A 55 -11.29 7.28 -15.18
C TYR A 55 -10.45 7.18 -13.89
N HIS A 56 -10.85 6.35 -12.94
CA HIS A 56 -10.06 6.09 -11.72
C HIS A 56 -8.71 5.47 -12.06
N TYR A 57 -8.68 4.47 -12.93
CA TYR A 57 -7.45 3.83 -13.39
C TYR A 57 -6.54 4.81 -14.11
N GLN A 58 -7.04 5.59 -15.07
CA GLN A 58 -6.21 6.57 -15.77
C GLN A 58 -5.71 7.68 -14.84
N THR A 59 -6.48 8.04 -13.80
CA THR A 59 -6.00 8.96 -12.76
C THR A 59 -4.86 8.34 -11.96
N LEU A 60 -5.02 7.10 -11.49
CA LEU A 60 -3.98 6.36 -10.79
C LEU A 60 -2.73 6.28 -11.64
N ARG A 61 -2.84 5.73 -12.86
CA ARG A 61 -1.74 5.54 -13.80
C ARG A 61 -0.94 6.82 -14.00
N CYS A 62 -1.62 7.91 -14.35
CA CYS A 62 -0.96 9.19 -14.62
C CYS A 62 -0.17 9.69 -13.40
N ASN A 63 -0.72 9.58 -12.19
CA ASN A 63 -0.02 10.07 -11.00
C ASN A 63 1.08 9.13 -10.54
N VAL A 64 0.87 7.81 -10.56
CA VAL A 64 1.89 6.83 -10.18
C VAL A 64 3.08 6.90 -11.14
N ASP A 65 2.86 7.08 -12.44
CA ASP A 65 3.95 7.22 -13.41
C ASP A 65 4.76 8.50 -13.17
N LEU A 66 4.08 9.61 -12.83
CA LEU A 66 4.71 10.93 -12.62
C LEU A 66 5.40 11.10 -11.27
N LEU A 67 4.88 10.47 -10.22
CA LEU A 67 5.28 10.71 -8.83
C LEU A 67 6.21 9.61 -8.31
N ARG A 68 6.89 9.91 -7.20
CA ARG A 68 7.80 9.00 -6.52
C ARG A 68 7.21 8.51 -5.21
N LEU A 69 7.44 7.24 -4.92
CA LEU A 69 7.11 6.61 -3.66
C LEU A 69 8.00 7.18 -2.54
N ILE A 70 7.44 7.46 -1.36
CA ILE A 70 8.18 8.03 -0.22
C ILE A 70 8.41 6.97 0.86
N GLN A 71 7.37 6.23 1.25
CA GLN A 71 7.49 5.09 2.16
C GLN A 71 6.71 3.88 1.68
N LEU A 72 7.20 2.69 2.06
CA LEU A 72 6.45 1.43 2.02
C LEU A 72 6.54 0.78 3.39
N GLY A 73 5.40 0.38 3.93
CA GLY A 73 5.31 -0.42 5.14
C GLY A 73 4.99 -1.85 4.79
N LEU A 74 5.76 -2.80 5.32
CA LEU A 74 5.45 -4.23 5.23
C LEU A 74 5.37 -4.82 6.63
N THR A 75 4.26 -5.45 6.96
CA THR A 75 4.08 -6.23 8.19
C THR A 75 3.86 -7.69 7.85
N ILE A 76 4.57 -8.60 8.50
CA ILE A 76 4.39 -10.04 8.30
C ILE A 76 3.69 -10.71 9.48
N CYS A 77 2.85 -11.70 9.20
CA CYS A 77 2.24 -12.58 10.20
C CYS A 77 1.94 -13.97 9.62
N ASP A 78 1.59 -14.91 10.49
CA ASP A 78 1.20 -16.26 10.08
C ASP A 78 -0.29 -16.32 9.64
N ALA A 79 -0.76 -17.53 9.30
CA ALA A 79 -2.13 -17.74 8.83
C ALA A 79 -3.22 -17.51 9.88
N ASP A 80 -2.85 -17.44 11.16
CA ASP A 80 -3.73 -17.19 12.30
C ASP A 80 -3.65 -15.73 12.77
N GLY A 81 -2.74 -14.94 12.18
CA GLY A 81 -2.55 -13.52 12.50
C GLY A 81 -1.54 -13.31 13.63
N ASN A 82 -0.77 -14.33 14.00
CA ASN A 82 0.29 -14.18 14.98
C ASN A 82 1.48 -13.49 14.33
N LEU A 83 1.95 -12.44 14.99
CA LEU A 83 3.14 -11.70 14.59
C LEU A 83 4.40 -12.43 15.11
N PRO A 84 5.56 -12.22 14.48
CA PRO A 84 6.84 -12.66 15.03
C PRO A 84 7.00 -12.34 16.53
N PRO A 85 7.63 -13.22 17.32
CA PRO A 85 7.77 -13.05 18.76
C PRO A 85 8.39 -11.71 19.16
N PRO A 86 8.09 -11.20 20.37
CA PRO A 86 8.71 -9.98 20.88
C PRO A 86 10.24 -10.04 20.78
N GLY A 87 10.85 -8.96 20.28
CA GLY A 87 12.28 -8.85 20.03
C GLY A 87 12.71 -9.25 18.61
N GLN A 88 11.82 -9.84 17.81
CA GLN A 88 12.01 -9.98 16.37
C GLN A 88 11.28 -8.86 15.60
N ALA A 89 11.75 -8.58 14.39
CA ALA A 89 11.07 -7.66 13.49
C ALA A 89 9.75 -8.29 13.04
N CYS A 90 8.66 -7.52 13.11
CA CYS A 90 7.41 -7.90 12.42
C CYS A 90 7.01 -6.88 11.36
N THR A 91 7.60 -5.69 11.37
CA THR A 91 7.22 -4.60 10.49
C THR A 91 8.45 -3.83 10.04
N TRP A 92 8.51 -3.54 8.75
CA TRP A 92 9.56 -2.76 8.11
C TRP A 92 8.96 -1.53 7.48
N GLN A 93 9.53 -0.38 7.80
CA GLN A 93 9.22 0.90 7.18
C GLN A 93 10.38 1.26 6.26
N PHE A 94 10.21 1.01 4.97
CA PHE A 94 11.17 1.36 3.94
C PHE A 94 11.02 2.84 3.60
N ASN A 95 12.09 3.60 3.79
CA ASN A 95 12.13 5.03 3.52
C ASN A 95 12.90 5.27 2.22
N PHE A 96 12.20 5.68 1.16
CA PHE A 96 12.78 5.86 -0.18
C PHE A 96 13.38 7.24 -0.36
N ARG A 97 14.32 7.35 -1.29
CA ARG A 97 14.91 8.64 -1.66
C ARG A 97 13.85 9.54 -2.30
N PHE A 98 13.70 10.74 -1.72
CA PHE A 98 12.76 11.75 -2.17
C PHE A 98 13.32 13.14 -1.88
N SER A 99 13.25 14.07 -2.85
CA SER A 99 13.66 15.45 -2.70
C SER A 99 12.47 16.39 -2.89
N ILE A 100 12.17 17.22 -1.90
CA ILE A 100 11.12 18.23 -2.00
C ILE A 100 11.42 19.32 -3.05
N ASN A 101 12.70 19.45 -3.43
CA ASN A 101 13.16 20.46 -4.38
C ASN A 101 13.08 19.96 -5.83
N ASP A 102 13.36 18.67 -6.04
CA ASP A 102 13.45 18.09 -7.38
C ASP A 102 12.19 17.29 -7.77
N ASP A 103 11.49 16.69 -6.82
CA ASP A 103 10.36 15.79 -7.08
C ASP A 103 9.01 16.51 -6.97
N MET A 104 8.08 16.17 -7.87
CA MET A 104 6.72 16.71 -7.84
C MET A 104 5.95 16.24 -6.61
N CYS A 105 5.19 17.16 -6.01
CA CYS A 105 4.36 16.85 -4.85
C CYS A 105 3.12 17.73 -4.74
N ALA A 106 2.02 17.16 -4.23
CA ALA A 106 0.85 17.92 -3.84
C ALA A 106 1.12 18.64 -2.49
N PRO A 107 0.95 19.97 -2.39
CA PRO A 107 1.27 20.72 -1.17
C PRO A 107 0.58 20.20 0.09
N ASP A 108 -0.71 19.83 -0.02
CA ASP A 108 -1.48 19.30 1.11
C ASP A 108 -0.91 17.96 1.61
N SER A 109 -0.44 17.11 0.69
CA SER A 109 0.20 15.84 1.03
C SER A 109 1.55 16.05 1.71
N LEU A 110 2.35 17.02 1.22
CA LEU A 110 3.62 17.38 1.86
C LEU A 110 3.41 17.86 3.29
N GLU A 111 2.42 18.74 3.52
CA GLU A 111 2.09 19.24 4.84
C GLU A 111 1.62 18.12 5.78
N LEU A 112 0.74 17.25 5.28
CA LEU A 112 0.22 16.11 6.04
C LEU A 112 1.36 15.16 6.46
N LEU A 113 2.23 14.78 5.52
CA LEU A 113 3.34 13.88 5.78
C LEU A 113 4.41 14.49 6.71
N THR A 114 4.67 15.79 6.58
CA THR A 114 5.54 16.52 7.51
C THR A 114 4.96 16.48 8.93
N LYS A 115 3.65 16.72 9.08
CA LYS A 115 2.95 16.61 10.37
C LYS A 115 2.92 15.18 10.91
N ALA A 116 2.91 14.18 10.04
CA ALA A 116 3.05 12.78 10.39
C ALA A 116 4.48 12.40 10.81
N GLY A 117 5.45 13.31 10.68
CA GLY A 117 6.81 13.14 11.17
C GLY A 117 7.79 12.59 10.14
N LEU A 118 7.50 12.68 8.84
CA LEU A 118 8.47 12.35 7.80
C LEU A 118 9.58 13.41 7.77
N ASP A 119 10.83 12.93 7.83
CA ASP A 119 12.04 13.74 7.74
C ASP A 119 12.53 13.77 6.29
N PHE A 120 12.07 14.75 5.52
CA PHE A 120 12.37 14.86 4.10
C PHE A 120 13.85 15.12 3.80
N ASP A 121 14.58 15.79 4.69
CA ASP A 121 16.04 15.97 4.55
C ASP A 121 16.73 14.61 4.65
N ARG A 122 16.27 13.75 5.55
CA ARG A 122 16.78 12.38 5.67
C ARG A 122 16.37 11.49 4.50
N HIS A 123 15.15 11.63 3.97
CA HIS A 123 14.75 10.95 2.73
C HIS A 123 15.69 11.30 1.58
N GLU A 124 16.02 12.58 1.40
CA GLU A 124 16.90 13.01 0.32
C GLU A 124 18.33 12.46 0.45
N GLN A 125 18.87 12.41 1.67
CA GLN A 125 20.26 12.05 1.96
C GLN A 125 20.48 10.54 2.16
N MET A 126 19.53 9.85 2.79
CA MET A 126 19.69 8.46 3.27
C MET A 126 18.61 7.51 2.73
N GLY A 127 17.69 8.01 1.91
CA GLY A 127 16.60 7.20 1.37
C GLY A 127 17.10 6.08 0.45
N ILE A 128 16.36 4.98 0.45
CA ILE A 128 16.61 3.81 -0.38
C ILE A 128 16.39 4.18 -1.85
N ASP A 129 17.29 3.73 -2.72
CA ASP A 129 17.05 3.76 -4.16
C ASP A 129 15.92 2.77 -4.51
N VAL A 130 14.85 3.28 -5.11
CA VAL A 130 13.65 2.49 -5.42
C VAL A 130 13.91 1.36 -6.42
N GLU A 131 14.89 1.53 -7.34
CA GLU A 131 15.27 0.51 -8.30
C GLU A 131 16.03 -0.62 -7.61
N HIS A 132 16.94 -0.29 -6.69
CA HIS A 132 17.62 -1.27 -5.85
C HIS A 132 16.63 -2.03 -4.95
N PHE A 133 15.59 -1.34 -4.45
CA PHE A 133 14.50 -2.01 -3.74
C PHE A 133 13.76 -3.01 -4.64
N GLY A 134 13.43 -2.60 -5.88
CA GLY A 134 12.79 -3.46 -6.86
C GLY A 134 13.59 -4.73 -7.14
N GLU A 135 14.91 -4.61 -7.33
CA GLU A 135 15.81 -5.75 -7.54
C GLU A 135 15.71 -6.80 -6.42
N LEU A 136 15.81 -6.38 -5.16
CA LEU A 136 15.73 -7.30 -4.02
C LEU A 136 14.33 -7.83 -3.80
N LEU A 137 13.27 -7.05 -4.09
CA LEU A 137 11.89 -7.51 -3.97
C LEU A 137 11.58 -8.65 -4.94
N ILE A 138 12.04 -8.57 -6.19
CA ILE A 138 11.78 -9.60 -7.22
C ILE A 138 12.28 -10.98 -6.78
N THR A 139 13.43 -11.04 -6.09
CA THR A 139 14.07 -12.30 -5.66
C THR A 139 13.83 -12.63 -4.19
N SER A 140 12.91 -11.94 -3.53
CA SER A 140 12.70 -12.04 -2.08
C SER A 140 11.81 -13.19 -1.61
N GLY A 141 11.01 -13.77 -2.51
CA GLY A 141 9.92 -14.65 -2.13
C GLY A 141 8.59 -13.92 -1.86
N LEU A 142 8.56 -12.59 -1.75
CA LEU A 142 7.33 -11.84 -1.47
C LEU A 142 6.43 -11.63 -2.72
N ALA A 143 7.02 -11.63 -3.92
CA ALA A 143 6.30 -11.43 -5.19
C ALA A 143 6.46 -12.67 -6.08
N LEU A 144 5.49 -12.92 -6.96
CA LEU A 144 5.39 -14.07 -7.88
C LEU A 144 4.97 -15.40 -7.25
N PHE A 145 4.84 -15.48 -5.92
CA PHE A 145 4.48 -16.70 -5.20
C PHE A 145 3.00 -16.69 -4.76
N ASP A 146 2.32 -17.82 -4.91
CA ASP A 146 0.89 -18.00 -4.62
C ASP A 146 0.60 -18.37 -3.16
N ASP A 147 1.61 -18.78 -2.40
CA ASP A 147 1.55 -19.04 -0.96
C ASP A 147 1.67 -17.77 -0.12
N VAL A 148 2.22 -16.68 -0.67
CA VAL A 148 2.26 -15.36 -0.03
C VAL A 148 0.95 -14.60 -0.25
N LYS A 149 0.35 -14.15 0.86
CA LYS A 149 -0.95 -13.46 0.88
C LYS A 149 -0.79 -12.00 1.25
N TRP A 150 -1.02 -11.13 0.28
CA TRP A 150 -0.99 -9.69 0.41
C TRP A 150 -2.32 -9.17 1.01
N VAL A 151 -2.22 -8.35 2.06
CA VAL A 151 -3.36 -7.75 2.77
C VAL A 151 -3.22 -6.23 2.76
N SER A 152 -4.25 -5.52 2.31
CA SER A 152 -4.14 -4.09 2.05
C SER A 152 -5.43 -3.34 2.41
N PHE A 153 -5.42 -2.01 2.30
CA PHE A 153 -6.62 -1.20 2.49
C PHE A 153 -6.72 -0.12 1.40
N HIS A 154 -7.77 -0.18 0.57
CA HIS A 154 -8.01 0.82 -0.49
C HIS A 154 -6.82 1.02 -1.44
N SER A 155 -6.30 -0.11 -1.90
CA SER A 155 -4.88 -0.26 -2.25
C SER A 155 -4.52 -0.11 -3.72
N GLY A 156 -5.36 0.57 -4.49
CA GLY A 156 -5.11 0.81 -5.91
C GLY A 156 -3.74 1.44 -6.14
N TYR A 157 -3.49 2.58 -5.49
CA TYR A 157 -2.24 3.31 -5.62
C TYR A 157 -1.05 2.52 -5.06
N ASP A 158 -1.20 1.84 -3.93
CA ASP A 158 -0.12 1.02 -3.32
C ASP A 158 0.39 -0.04 -4.30
N PHE A 159 -0.53 -0.81 -4.89
CA PHE A 159 -0.18 -1.80 -5.90
C PHE A 159 0.24 -1.17 -7.22
N GLY A 160 -0.25 0.02 -7.56
CA GLY A 160 0.27 0.82 -8.67
C GLY A 160 1.77 1.09 -8.51
N TYR A 161 2.18 1.60 -7.34
CA TYR A 161 3.59 1.84 -7.06
C TYR A 161 4.39 0.55 -7.03
N LEU A 162 3.94 -0.49 -6.33
CA LEU A 162 4.67 -1.76 -6.30
C LEU A 162 4.83 -2.38 -7.69
N LEU A 163 3.79 -2.32 -8.53
CA LEU A 163 3.87 -2.83 -9.90
C LEU A 163 4.84 -2.00 -10.75
N LYS A 164 4.83 -0.67 -10.64
CA LYS A 164 5.83 0.21 -11.28
C LYS A 164 7.25 -0.15 -10.85
N VAL A 165 7.45 -0.41 -9.56
CA VAL A 165 8.75 -0.76 -8.99
C VAL A 165 9.27 -2.10 -9.53
N VAL A 166 8.48 -3.17 -9.46
CA VAL A 166 8.94 -4.51 -9.90
C VAL A 166 9.06 -4.64 -11.42
N THR A 167 8.37 -3.81 -12.19
CA THR A 167 8.45 -3.81 -13.65
C THR A 167 9.45 -2.80 -14.21
N ALA A 168 9.94 -1.88 -13.38
CA ALA A 168 10.77 -0.74 -13.78
C ALA A 168 10.24 -0.02 -15.04
N SER A 169 8.90 0.04 -15.17
CA SER A 169 8.21 0.50 -16.37
C SER A 169 6.98 1.33 -16.01
N PRO A 170 6.52 2.23 -16.90
CA PRO A 170 5.22 2.88 -16.74
C PRO A 170 4.10 1.85 -16.63
N LEU A 171 3.05 2.20 -15.89
CA LEU A 171 1.90 1.31 -15.71
C LEU A 171 1.19 1.04 -17.07
N PRO A 172 0.58 -0.16 -17.22
CA PRO A 172 -0.10 -0.56 -18.45
C PRO A 172 -1.14 0.46 -18.94
N PRO A 173 -1.43 0.54 -20.24
CA PRO A 173 -2.33 1.58 -20.73
C PRO A 173 -3.79 1.39 -20.37
N THR A 174 -4.20 0.16 -20.08
CA THR A 174 -5.58 -0.17 -19.73
C THR A 174 -5.70 -0.85 -18.37
N GLU A 175 -6.85 -0.69 -17.73
CA GLU A 175 -7.17 -1.32 -16.45
C GLU A 175 -7.06 -2.86 -16.53
N SER A 176 -7.47 -3.46 -17.65
CA SER A 176 -7.40 -4.92 -17.83
C SER A 176 -5.96 -5.43 -17.82
N GLU A 177 -5.08 -4.80 -18.61
CA GLU A 177 -3.66 -5.17 -18.68
C GLU A 177 -2.95 -4.95 -17.34
N PHE A 178 -3.34 -3.92 -16.58
CA PHE A 178 -2.88 -3.72 -15.22
C PHE A 178 -3.22 -4.90 -14.32
N PHE A 179 -4.47 -5.35 -14.31
CA PHE A 179 -4.88 -6.49 -13.48
C PHE A 179 -4.29 -7.82 -13.95
N GLU A 180 -4.11 -8.01 -15.25
CA GLU A 180 -3.42 -9.18 -15.80
C GLU A 180 -1.97 -9.26 -15.27
N LEU A 181 -1.24 -8.14 -15.34
CA LEU A 181 0.13 -8.07 -14.85
C LEU A 181 0.21 -8.13 -13.32
N LEU A 182 -0.71 -7.46 -12.62
CA LEU A 182 -0.79 -7.48 -11.16
C LEU A 182 -0.96 -8.91 -10.62
N ARG A 183 -1.80 -9.73 -11.26
CA ARG A 183 -2.03 -11.13 -10.85
C ARG A 183 -0.82 -12.03 -11.03
N VAL A 184 0.09 -11.68 -11.93
CA VAL A 184 1.36 -12.40 -12.07
C VAL A 184 2.27 -12.07 -10.89
N TRP A 185 2.44 -10.79 -10.59
CA TRP A 185 3.36 -10.32 -9.54
C TRP A 185 2.83 -10.55 -8.12
N PHE A 186 1.53 -10.43 -7.91
CA PHE A 186 0.87 -10.51 -6.60
C PHE A 186 -0.40 -11.36 -6.72
N PRO A 187 -0.26 -12.70 -6.77
CA PRO A 187 -1.38 -13.60 -7.09
C PRO A 187 -2.50 -13.57 -6.06
N CYS A 188 -2.16 -13.34 -4.78
CA CYS A 188 -3.08 -13.44 -3.67
C CYS A 188 -3.18 -12.11 -2.91
N ILE A 189 -4.19 -11.29 -3.26
CA ILE A 189 -4.45 -10.00 -2.60
C ILE A 189 -5.83 -10.02 -1.93
N TYR A 190 -5.92 -9.50 -0.70
CA TYR A 190 -7.18 -9.13 -0.06
C TYR A 190 -7.17 -7.65 0.34
N ASP A 191 -8.04 -6.87 -0.28
CA ASP A 191 -8.25 -5.46 0.08
C ASP A 191 -9.38 -5.37 1.13
N ILE A 192 -9.05 -4.90 2.34
CA ILE A 192 -9.98 -4.70 3.45
C ILE A 192 -11.14 -3.80 3.04
N LYS A 193 -10.86 -2.71 2.32
CA LYS A 193 -11.89 -1.76 1.87
C LYS A 193 -12.87 -2.43 0.91
N TYR A 194 -12.39 -3.37 0.10
CA TYR A 194 -13.25 -4.19 -0.75
C TYR A 194 -14.08 -5.19 0.07
N LEU A 195 -13.46 -5.91 1.02
CA LEU A 195 -14.14 -6.84 1.93
C LEU A 195 -15.30 -6.17 2.69
N MET A 196 -15.08 -4.94 3.16
CA MET A 196 -16.08 -4.12 3.89
C MET A 196 -17.39 -3.92 3.14
N ARG A 197 -17.44 -4.08 1.80
CA ARG A 197 -18.70 -4.02 1.04
C ARG A 197 -19.70 -5.09 1.47
N SER A 198 -19.23 -6.17 2.09
CA SER A 198 -20.07 -7.22 2.66
C SER A 198 -20.33 -7.04 4.17
N CYS A 199 -19.76 -6.01 4.79
CA CYS A 199 -19.87 -5.70 6.21
C CYS A 199 -20.71 -4.42 6.41
N LYS A 200 -22.04 -4.58 6.54
CA LYS A 200 -22.99 -3.44 6.53
C LYS A 200 -22.73 -2.34 7.58
N SER A 201 -22.10 -2.69 8.70
CA SER A 201 -21.79 -1.79 9.81
C SER A 201 -20.50 -0.99 9.61
N LEU A 202 -19.55 -1.45 8.79
CA LEU A 202 -18.22 -0.84 8.68
C LEU A 202 -18.17 0.21 7.57
N LYS A 203 -17.66 1.40 7.90
CA LYS A 203 -17.49 2.54 6.99
C LYS A 203 -16.22 3.31 7.37
N GLY A 204 -15.86 4.33 6.59
CA GLY A 204 -14.72 5.21 6.92
C GLY A 204 -13.36 4.70 6.45
N GLY A 205 -12.30 5.37 6.87
CA GLY A 205 -10.90 5.03 6.57
C GLY A 205 -10.38 3.88 7.44
N LEU A 206 -9.09 3.56 7.29
CA LEU A 206 -8.47 2.45 8.02
C LEU A 206 -8.60 2.64 9.55
N GLN A 207 -8.38 3.86 10.04
CA GLN A 207 -8.50 4.16 11.47
C GLN A 207 -9.92 3.95 11.99
N ASP A 208 -10.95 4.44 11.28
CA ASP A 208 -12.35 4.27 11.69
C ASP A 208 -12.71 2.78 11.83
N VAL A 209 -12.25 1.96 10.89
CA VAL A 209 -12.52 0.52 10.87
C VAL A 209 -11.76 -0.20 11.98
N ALA A 210 -10.52 0.20 12.25
CA ALA A 210 -9.75 -0.32 13.37
C ALA A 210 -10.44 -0.01 14.71
N ASP A 211 -10.94 1.22 14.89
CA ASP A 211 -11.65 1.64 16.10
C ASP A 211 -12.96 0.84 16.29
N ASP A 212 -13.75 0.66 15.23
CA ASP A 212 -14.98 -0.16 15.24
C ASP A 212 -14.72 -1.64 15.58
N LEU A 213 -13.52 -2.13 15.23
CA LEU A 213 -13.04 -3.49 15.52
C LEU A 213 -12.23 -3.58 16.81
N GLN A 214 -12.08 -2.47 17.54
CA GLN A 214 -11.33 -2.37 18.80
C GLN A 214 -9.85 -2.78 18.65
N VAL A 215 -9.25 -2.42 17.52
CA VAL A 215 -7.83 -2.64 17.22
C VAL A 215 -7.05 -1.37 17.54
N SER A 216 -6.10 -1.46 18.48
CA SER A 216 -5.24 -0.34 18.83
C SER A 216 -4.07 -0.19 17.86
N ARG A 217 -3.81 1.05 17.43
CA ARG A 217 -2.63 1.40 16.64
C ARG A 217 -1.34 1.28 17.44
N ILE A 218 -0.29 0.83 16.77
CA ILE A 218 1.09 0.86 17.25
C ILE A 218 1.92 1.65 16.22
N GLY A 219 2.65 2.66 16.68
CA GLY A 219 3.39 3.57 15.81
C GLY A 219 2.59 4.82 15.44
N GLN A 220 3.22 5.66 14.61
CA GLN A 220 2.71 6.97 14.21
C GLN A 220 1.71 6.82 13.05
N GLN A 221 0.54 7.44 13.16
CA GLN A 221 -0.45 7.46 12.08
C GLN A 221 0.08 8.25 10.86
N HIS A 222 -0.28 7.81 9.65
CA HIS A 222 0.22 8.37 8.37
C HIS A 222 1.72 8.12 8.19
N GLN A 223 2.13 6.93 8.59
CA GLN A 223 3.44 6.37 8.28
C GLN A 223 3.23 4.91 7.91
N ALA A 224 3.76 4.52 6.75
CA ALA A 224 3.43 3.26 6.12
C ALA A 224 3.69 2.04 7.03
N GLY A 225 4.72 2.07 7.87
CA GLY A 225 5.01 1.01 8.84
C GLY A 225 3.89 0.84 9.88
N SER A 226 3.41 1.93 10.49
CA SER A 226 2.31 1.85 11.45
C SER A 226 1.01 1.43 10.77
N ASP A 227 0.75 1.97 9.58
CA ASP A 227 -0.48 1.72 8.83
C ASP A 227 -0.56 0.28 8.29
N SER A 228 0.55 -0.31 7.82
CA SER A 228 0.61 -1.73 7.47
C SER A 228 0.38 -2.66 8.68
N LEU A 229 0.91 -2.29 9.85
CA LEU A 229 0.68 -3.05 11.09
C LEU A 229 -0.78 -2.95 11.57
N LEU A 230 -1.39 -1.78 11.44
CA LEU A 230 -2.81 -1.60 11.71
C LEU A 230 -3.67 -2.37 10.70
N THR A 231 -3.26 -2.38 9.43
CA THR A 231 -3.92 -3.11 8.34
C THR A 231 -4.00 -4.60 8.64
N VAL A 232 -2.89 -5.26 9.01
CA VAL A 232 -2.92 -6.71 9.31
C VAL A 232 -3.79 -7.01 10.52
N SER A 233 -3.66 -6.21 11.59
CA SER A 233 -4.40 -6.43 12.84
C SER A 233 -5.92 -6.27 12.61
N THR A 234 -6.29 -5.27 11.82
CA THR A 234 -7.67 -5.00 11.38
C THR A 234 -8.20 -6.13 10.50
N PHE A 235 -7.42 -6.64 9.55
CA PHE A 235 -7.82 -7.73 8.66
C PHE A 235 -8.19 -9.01 9.43
N PHE A 236 -7.35 -9.45 10.37
CA PHE A 236 -7.63 -10.67 11.13
C PHE A 236 -8.86 -10.50 12.04
N LYS A 237 -9.06 -9.33 12.64
CA LYS A 237 -10.29 -9.04 13.41
C LYS A 237 -11.54 -8.97 12.54
N LEU A 238 -11.44 -8.40 11.35
CA LEU A 238 -12.51 -8.37 10.38
C LEU A 238 -12.88 -9.78 9.90
N ARG A 239 -11.86 -10.60 9.58
CA ARG A 239 -12.00 -12.01 9.17
C ARG A 239 -12.71 -12.84 10.25
N GLU A 240 -12.30 -12.69 11.50
CA GLU A 240 -12.91 -13.35 12.65
C GLU A 240 -14.40 -12.95 12.80
N ARG A 241 -14.71 -11.66 12.79
CA ARG A 241 -16.03 -11.14 13.15
C ARG A 241 -17.08 -11.20 12.04
N TYR A 242 -16.67 -11.09 10.77
CA TYR A 242 -17.60 -10.95 9.64
C TYR A 242 -17.53 -12.10 8.62
N PHE A 243 -16.53 -12.98 8.73
CA PHE A 243 -16.26 -14.03 7.75
C PHE A 243 -16.06 -15.41 8.40
N ASP A 244 -16.47 -15.59 9.66
CA ASP A 244 -16.33 -16.85 10.39
C ASP A 244 -14.91 -17.45 10.32
N GLY A 245 -13.90 -16.58 10.35
CA GLY A 245 -12.49 -16.96 10.27
C GLY A 245 -11.98 -17.31 8.85
N LYS A 246 -12.83 -17.31 7.81
CA LYS A 246 -12.44 -17.72 6.45
C LYS A 246 -13.02 -16.83 5.35
N ILE A 247 -12.14 -16.28 4.52
CA ILE A 247 -12.53 -15.47 3.35
C ILE A 247 -12.79 -16.39 2.14
N ASP A 248 -13.85 -16.10 1.36
CA ASP A 248 -14.13 -16.81 0.10
C ASP A 248 -13.33 -16.23 -1.06
N ASP A 249 -12.28 -16.95 -1.48
CA ASP A 249 -11.38 -16.53 -2.55
C ASP A 249 -12.12 -16.22 -3.86
N ARG A 250 -13.20 -16.95 -4.17
CA ARG A 250 -13.98 -16.76 -5.40
C ARG A 250 -14.64 -15.37 -5.48
N LYS A 251 -14.75 -14.67 -4.35
CA LYS A 251 -15.42 -13.38 -4.25
C LYS A 251 -14.47 -12.22 -3.95
N TYR A 252 -13.36 -12.48 -3.27
CA TYR A 252 -12.52 -11.42 -2.70
C TYR A 252 -11.05 -11.46 -3.14
N LEU A 253 -10.55 -12.59 -3.65
CA LEU A 253 -9.15 -12.70 -4.04
C LEU A 253 -8.84 -11.81 -5.25
N GLY A 254 -7.77 -11.03 -5.17
CA GLY A 254 -7.32 -10.16 -6.26
C GLY A 254 -8.23 -8.96 -6.54
N CYS A 255 -9.19 -8.67 -5.65
CA CYS A 255 -10.19 -7.62 -5.82
C CYS A 255 -9.75 -6.34 -5.11
N LEU A 256 -9.45 -5.28 -5.87
CA LEU A 256 -9.09 -3.97 -5.33
C LEU A 256 -10.31 -3.05 -5.25
N TYR A 257 -10.41 -2.25 -4.20
CA TYR A 257 -11.48 -1.27 -4.08
C TYR A 257 -11.35 -0.17 -5.14
N GLY A 258 -12.47 0.21 -5.77
CA GLY A 258 -12.52 1.30 -6.76
C GLY A 258 -12.38 0.88 -8.23
N PHE A 259 -12.13 -0.42 -8.50
CA PHE A 259 -11.89 -0.98 -9.83
C PHE A 259 -12.96 -2.00 -10.28
N THR A 260 -13.03 -2.21 -11.58
CA THR A 260 -13.90 -3.22 -12.21
C THR A 260 -13.30 -4.62 -12.08
N HIS A 261 -14.17 -5.57 -11.81
CA HIS A 261 -13.76 -6.97 -11.64
C HIS A 261 -13.79 -7.65 -13.00
N SER A 262 -12.63 -8.02 -13.53
CA SER A 262 -12.59 -9.12 -14.48
C SER A 262 -12.63 -10.40 -13.66
N ASN A 263 -13.81 -11.04 -13.59
CA ASN A 263 -13.95 -12.40 -13.09
C ASN A 263 -13.19 -13.35 -14.04
N GLY A 264 -11.86 -13.34 -13.97
CA GLY A 264 -11.00 -14.30 -14.62
C GLY A 264 -11.12 -15.58 -13.81
N GLY A 265 -11.71 -16.61 -14.39
CA GLY A 265 -11.76 -17.94 -13.79
C GLY A 265 -10.37 -18.32 -13.27
N ALA A 266 -10.34 -18.96 -12.10
CA ALA A 266 -9.12 -19.46 -11.50
C ALA A 266 -8.21 -20.08 -12.57
N VAL A 267 -7.05 -19.46 -12.82
CA VAL A 267 -6.01 -20.10 -13.61
C VAL A 267 -5.55 -21.28 -12.77
N GLN A 268 -5.98 -22.47 -13.19
CA GLN A 268 -5.66 -23.71 -12.53
C GLN A 268 -4.17 -23.97 -12.78
N TYR A 269 -3.31 -23.61 -11.83
CA TYR A 269 -1.92 -24.04 -11.84
C TYR A 269 -1.91 -25.57 -11.67
N THR A 270 -1.82 -26.30 -12.78
CA THR A 270 -1.57 -27.74 -12.75
C THR A 270 -0.16 -27.97 -12.23
N ARG A 271 -0.08 -28.38 -10.96
CA ARG A 271 1.13 -28.87 -10.30
C ARG A 271 1.63 -30.11 -11.04
N ALA A 272 2.77 -30.01 -11.73
CA ALA A 272 3.46 -31.17 -12.27
C ALA A 272 4.16 -31.91 -11.11
N SER A 273 3.47 -32.90 -10.54
CA SER A 273 4.06 -33.84 -9.59
C SER A 273 5.04 -34.75 -10.33
N SER A 274 6.34 -34.56 -10.14
CA SER A 274 7.37 -35.48 -10.62
C SER A 274 7.38 -36.74 -9.74
N SER A 275 6.54 -37.72 -10.06
CA SER A 275 6.72 -39.08 -9.55
C SER A 275 7.84 -39.75 -10.36
N LEU A 276 9.00 -39.94 -9.73
CA LEU A 276 10.08 -40.78 -10.24
C LEU A 276 9.56 -42.22 -10.39
N ARG A 277 9.26 -42.64 -11.62
CA ARG A 277 9.15 -44.05 -12.00
C ARG A 277 10.34 -44.43 -12.86
N SER A 278 11.13 -45.35 -12.33
CA SER A 278 12.27 -45.98 -12.98
C SER A 278 11.84 -46.77 -14.21
N ARG A 279 12.57 -46.60 -15.32
CA ARG A 279 12.59 -47.55 -16.44
C ARG A 279 14.03 -47.68 -16.98
N PRO A 280 14.42 -48.84 -17.52
CA PRO A 280 15.81 -49.24 -17.61
C PRO A 280 16.50 -48.74 -18.87
N THR A 281 17.82 -48.74 -18.76
CA THR A 281 18.90 -48.41 -19.69
C THR A 281 18.85 -49.14 -21.03
N SER A 282 19.07 -48.37 -22.11
CA SER A 282 19.77 -48.83 -23.32
C SER A 282 20.43 -47.63 -24.01
N THR A 283 21.76 -47.63 -24.04
CA THR A 283 22.60 -46.71 -24.83
C THR A 283 22.54 -47.09 -26.31
N PRO A 284 22.70 -46.11 -27.23
CA PRO A 284 23.92 -46.14 -28.04
C PRO A 284 24.54 -44.76 -28.37
N SER A 285 25.87 -44.76 -28.26
CA SER A 285 26.90 -44.21 -29.16
C SER A 285 26.94 -42.72 -29.53
N THR A 286 28.06 -42.14 -29.11
CA THR A 286 28.67 -40.88 -29.50
C THR A 286 29.09 -40.89 -30.97
N ASP A 287 28.54 -39.98 -31.78
CA ASP A 287 29.30 -39.34 -32.86
C ASP A 287 28.71 -37.97 -33.20
N GLN A 288 29.53 -36.95 -32.95
CA GLN A 288 29.72 -35.74 -33.76
C GLN A 288 28.70 -34.58 -33.64
N PHE A 289 29.00 -33.75 -32.63
CA PHE A 289 28.96 -32.29 -32.71
C PHE A 289 29.47 -31.75 -34.06
N ARG A 290 28.67 -30.89 -34.69
CA ARG A 290 29.06 -29.59 -35.31
C ARG A 290 27.97 -29.15 -36.29
N THR A 291 27.22 -28.10 -35.92
CA THR A 291 26.72 -27.00 -36.78
C THR A 291 25.46 -26.38 -36.17
N ALA A 292 25.59 -25.26 -35.46
CA ALA A 292 24.57 -24.20 -35.32
C ALA A 292 25.05 -23.12 -34.32
N PHE A 293 26.25 -22.58 -34.55
CA PHE A 293 26.62 -21.25 -34.06
C PHE A 293 26.97 -20.45 -35.30
N ASP A 294 25.94 -19.91 -35.97
CA ASP A 294 26.01 -18.82 -36.94
C ASP A 294 24.60 -18.52 -37.45
N ALA A 295 23.88 -17.67 -36.71
CA ALA A 295 22.68 -17.01 -37.22
C ALA A 295 22.60 -15.59 -36.62
N ALA A 296 22.80 -14.59 -37.48
CA ALA A 296 22.72 -13.18 -37.16
C ALA A 296 21.27 -12.72 -36.91
N PRO A 297 21.03 -11.68 -36.07
CA PRO A 297 19.68 -11.17 -35.82
C PRO A 297 19.15 -10.29 -36.97
N PRO A 298 17.82 -10.20 -37.14
CA PRO A 298 17.19 -9.42 -38.22
C PRO A 298 17.23 -7.90 -37.99
N PRO A 299 17.13 -7.08 -39.05
CA PRO A 299 17.36 -5.63 -38.99
C PRO A 299 16.18 -4.82 -38.44
N ILE A 300 16.52 -3.71 -37.76
CA ILE A 300 15.62 -2.70 -37.17
C ILE A 300 15.25 -1.64 -38.23
N PRO A 301 13.97 -1.23 -38.37
CA PRO A 301 13.57 -0.14 -39.27
C PRO A 301 13.84 1.27 -38.68
N PRO A 302 14.10 2.30 -39.53
CA PRO A 302 14.65 3.57 -39.09
C PRO A 302 13.61 4.58 -38.54
N ASN A 303 14.12 5.37 -37.59
CA ASN A 303 13.56 6.57 -36.96
C ASN A 303 12.89 7.58 -37.92
N SER A 304 11.76 8.15 -37.50
CA SER A 304 11.25 9.44 -37.97
C SER A 304 11.13 10.41 -36.78
N SER A 305 11.86 11.53 -36.86
CA SER A 305 12.00 12.58 -35.85
C SER A 305 10.76 13.51 -35.71
N PRO A 306 10.78 14.56 -34.87
CA PRO A 306 9.89 14.75 -33.74
C PRO A 306 8.66 15.63 -34.04
N PHE A 307 7.53 15.35 -33.37
CA PHE A 307 6.36 16.22 -33.41
C PHE A 307 6.56 17.49 -32.56
N ARG A 308 6.45 18.62 -33.26
CA ARG A 308 6.51 19.99 -32.76
C ARG A 308 5.18 20.37 -32.10
N ALA A 309 5.24 20.91 -30.89
CA ALA A 309 4.09 21.44 -30.16
C ALA A 309 3.50 22.66 -30.87
N ASN A 310 2.17 22.69 -31.02
CA ASN A 310 1.40 23.89 -31.33
C ASN A 310 0.32 24.07 -30.26
N ALA A 311 0.42 25.16 -29.51
CA ALA A 311 -0.65 25.67 -28.66
C ALA A 311 -1.70 26.43 -29.50
N PRO A 312 -2.95 26.50 -29.03
CA PRO A 312 -3.69 27.75 -29.12
C PRO A 312 -4.20 28.23 -27.75
N SER A 313 -4.17 29.55 -27.63
CA SER A 313 -4.60 30.40 -26.53
C SER A 313 -6.09 30.77 -26.63
N ASN A 314 -6.71 31.03 -25.46
CA ASN A 314 -7.99 31.75 -25.18
C ASN A 314 -9.29 31.09 -25.65
N LEU A 315 -10.46 31.07 -24.97
CA LEU A 315 -11.12 31.52 -23.71
C LEU A 315 -12.56 30.86 -23.76
N PRO A 316 -13.56 31.12 -22.89
CA PRO A 316 -13.70 31.15 -21.43
C PRO A 316 -14.82 30.18 -20.90
N GLY A 317 -14.96 30.03 -19.56
CA GLY A 317 -16.26 29.74 -18.93
C GLY A 317 -16.40 28.46 -18.10
N LEU A 318 -15.81 28.44 -16.90
CA LEU A 318 -16.16 27.55 -15.79
C LEU A 318 -17.36 28.12 -15.03
N ASN A 319 -18.38 27.29 -14.76
CA ASN A 319 -19.19 27.36 -13.53
C ASN A 319 -20.15 26.17 -13.45
N ALA A 320 -19.76 25.12 -12.72
CA ALA A 320 -20.59 24.30 -11.84
C ALA A 320 -19.86 22.98 -11.54
N LEU A 321 -20.01 22.47 -10.31
CA LEU A 321 -19.50 21.19 -9.78
C LEU A 321 -18.11 21.21 -9.15
N SER A 322 -17.88 22.18 -8.26
CA SER A 322 -17.01 21.97 -7.09
C SER A 322 -17.87 22.03 -5.82
N LYS A 323 -18.51 20.92 -5.49
CA LYS A 323 -19.05 20.59 -4.15
C LYS A 323 -19.18 19.08 -4.06
N ASN A 324 -18.17 18.43 -3.47
CA ASN A 324 -18.29 17.24 -2.61
C ASN A 324 -16.93 16.59 -2.42
N MET A 325 -16.01 17.28 -1.73
CA MET A 325 -14.91 16.63 -1.00
C MET A 325 -14.24 17.63 -0.05
N THR A 326 -15.03 18.18 0.88
CA THR A 326 -14.52 18.84 2.09
C THR A 326 -15.62 18.73 3.15
N ASN A 327 -15.38 17.91 4.16
CA ASN A 327 -15.86 18.07 5.54
C ASN A 327 -15.45 16.82 6.31
N TYR A 328 -14.52 16.97 7.26
CA TYR A 328 -14.72 16.65 8.68
C TYR A 328 -13.47 17.11 9.45
N SER A 329 -13.48 18.37 9.89
CA SER A 329 -12.62 18.88 10.97
C SER A 329 -13.55 19.45 12.04
N GLY A 330 -13.37 19.00 13.28
CA GLY A 330 -14.26 19.24 14.41
C GLY A 330 -14.42 20.71 14.80
N SER A 331 -15.61 21.02 15.31
CA SER A 331 -15.99 22.33 15.85
C SER A 331 -15.95 22.33 17.38
N THR A 332 -15.14 23.21 17.97
CA THR A 332 -15.32 23.73 19.33
C THR A 332 -16.31 24.92 19.31
N PRO A 333 -17.13 25.15 20.35
CA PRO A 333 -17.96 26.35 20.42
C PRO A 333 -17.39 27.37 21.40
N SER A 334 -17.22 28.61 20.93
CA SER A 334 -17.10 29.82 21.76
C SER A 334 -18.44 30.59 21.71
N GLY A 335 -18.93 30.96 22.89
CA GLY A 335 -20.07 31.90 23.06
C GLY A 335 -19.72 33.32 22.61
N PRO A 336 -20.68 34.27 22.63
CA PRO A 336 -21.07 34.88 23.91
C PRO A 336 -22.56 35.28 23.99
N HIS A 337 -23.08 35.58 25.19
CA HIS A 337 -24.05 36.65 25.48
C HIS A 337 -24.34 36.72 27.01
N THR A 338 -24.16 37.89 27.60
CA THR A 338 -24.64 38.35 28.93
C THR A 338 -25.78 39.37 28.72
N PRO A 339 -26.44 39.98 29.76
CA PRO A 339 -26.61 39.66 31.19
C PRO A 339 -28.10 39.74 31.68
N VAL A 340 -28.46 39.19 32.85
CA VAL A 340 -29.53 39.75 33.73
C VAL A 340 -29.22 39.45 35.21
N ALA A 341 -29.43 40.46 36.06
CA ALA A 341 -29.24 40.51 37.51
C ALA A 341 -30.36 39.82 38.32
N GLY A 342 -30.02 39.34 39.52
CA GLY A 342 -30.98 38.88 40.52
C GLY A 342 -30.32 38.68 41.90
N GLN A 343 -30.82 39.40 42.89
CA GLN A 343 -30.31 39.56 44.26
C GLN A 343 -30.40 38.29 45.12
N GLY A 344 -29.58 38.18 46.18
CA GLY A 344 -29.91 37.24 47.28
C GLY A 344 -28.84 36.89 48.33
N LYS A 345 -28.55 37.83 49.23
CA LYS A 345 -28.19 37.67 50.66
C LYS A 345 -26.90 36.93 51.11
N ARG A 346 -26.22 37.64 52.03
CA ARG A 346 -25.08 37.29 52.90
C ARG A 346 -25.44 36.24 53.95
N LEU A 347 -24.46 35.47 54.41
CA LEU A 347 -24.09 35.35 55.84
C LEU A 347 -22.72 34.65 56.02
N PHE A 348 -21.90 35.24 56.87
CA PHE A 348 -20.59 34.80 57.36
C PHE A 348 -20.70 33.60 58.31
N GLY A 349 -19.64 32.79 58.41
CA GLY A 349 -19.46 31.84 59.52
C GLY A 349 -18.22 30.95 59.37
N SER A 350 -17.15 31.33 60.05
CA SER A 350 -15.86 30.65 60.19
C SER A 350 -15.93 29.30 60.95
N THR A 351 -15.06 28.36 60.56
CA THR A 351 -14.37 27.22 61.25
C THR A 351 -14.71 26.92 62.73
N PRO A 352 -14.59 25.65 63.25
CA PRO A 352 -13.40 24.80 63.08
C PRO A 352 -13.52 23.25 63.22
N ILE A 353 -12.39 22.56 62.93
CA ILE A 353 -11.79 21.35 63.57
C ILE A 353 -12.64 20.05 63.74
N GLY A 354 -12.03 18.92 63.35
CA GLY A 354 -12.06 17.71 64.21
C GLY A 354 -12.37 16.36 63.56
N SER A 355 -11.30 15.61 63.26
CA SER A 355 -11.06 14.18 63.60
C SER A 355 -12.04 13.04 63.26
N ALA A 356 -11.42 11.89 62.99
CA ALA A 356 -11.91 10.50 62.86
C ALA A 356 -12.53 10.17 61.50
N GLY A 357 -12.10 9.16 60.76
CA GLY A 357 -11.41 7.93 61.13
C GLY A 357 -12.32 6.75 60.80
N ALA A 358 -12.04 6.09 59.67
CA ALA A 358 -12.29 4.68 59.32
C ALA A 358 -12.05 4.51 57.82
#